data_AF-A0A3R7T148-F1
#
_entry.id   AF-A0A3R7T148-F1
#
_cell.length_a   1.000
_cell.length_b   1.000
_cell.length_c   1.000
_cell.angle_alpha   90.00
_cell.angle_beta   90.00
_cell.angle_gamma   90.00
#
_symmetry.space_group_name_H-M   'P 1'
#
loop_
_entity.id
_entity.type
_entity.pdbx_description
1 polymer ?
#
loop_
_entity_poly.entity_id
_entity_poly.type
_entity_poly.pdbx_seq_one_letter_code
_entity_poly.pdbx_strand_id
1 'polypeptide(L)'
;MSRLVLLVMALTAVPRATPFTCPSSGIFCSSCTSISMCSGPGTEGLEVSCKDNQLCGVSGNFSSCYEKSAPEAGSCACQVSEGFLADPYDPRKFVMCLPDGSQVSSSCSGEGEVFDAVGNSCGLPTTTTTREPIVCDDIGYFKLTCTSFYACPATGEPARVFECGAGELYDEGAAKCVPAEDLRPRPFVCGCDDGAFPDTIDCSHFHICASGSAVGEPLSCPEGHVFNSERGFCVEGECSANECLEAARIWRPSEEPQ
;
A
#
# COMPACT_ATOMS: atom_id res chain seq x y z
N MET A 1 -40.06 -27.34 -48.34
CA MET A 1 -40.02 -26.62 -47.05
C MET A 1 -38.56 -26.45 -46.66
N SER A 2 -37.92 -25.35 -47.09
CA SER A 2 -36.53 -25.04 -46.76
C SER A 2 -36.51 -24.14 -45.53
N ARG A 3 -36.01 -24.64 -44.40
CA ARG A 3 -35.85 -23.84 -43.17
C ARG A 3 -34.53 -23.10 -43.24
N LEU A 4 -34.62 -21.79 -43.48
CA LEU A 4 -33.52 -20.83 -43.39
C LEU A 4 -33.12 -20.71 -41.91
N VAL A 5 -31.93 -21.16 -41.55
CA VAL A 5 -31.35 -20.97 -40.21
C VAL A 5 -30.59 -19.65 -40.24
N LEU A 6 -31.16 -18.62 -39.59
CA LEU A 6 -30.46 -17.35 -39.34
C LEU A 6 -29.44 -17.56 -38.21
N LEU A 7 -28.16 -17.52 -38.55
CA LEU A 7 -27.06 -17.47 -37.58
C LEU A 7 -26.96 -16.02 -37.07
N VAL A 8 -27.39 -15.77 -35.84
CA VAL A 8 -27.18 -14.49 -35.15
C VAL A 8 -25.76 -14.51 -34.58
N MET A 9 -24.83 -13.85 -35.27
CA MET A 9 -23.49 -13.56 -34.74
C MET A 9 -23.62 -12.54 -33.60
N ALA A 10 -23.57 -13.00 -32.36
CA ALA A 10 -23.44 -12.13 -31.20
C ALA A 10 -22.02 -11.54 -31.18
N LEU A 11 -21.90 -10.25 -31.52
CA LEU A 11 -20.70 -9.46 -31.28
C LEU A 11 -20.53 -9.31 -29.77
N THR A 12 -19.71 -10.16 -29.15
CA THR A 12 -19.26 -9.97 -27.78
C THR A 12 -18.33 -8.75 -27.75
N ALA A 13 -18.75 -7.68 -27.07
CA ALA A 13 -17.88 -6.55 -26.75
C ALA A 13 -16.75 -7.07 -25.86
N VAL A 14 -15.54 -7.11 -26.41
CA VAL A 14 -14.33 -7.41 -25.64
C VAL A 14 -14.10 -6.24 -24.69
N PRO A 15 -14.02 -6.46 -23.36
CA PRO A 15 -13.67 -5.39 -22.43
C PRO A 15 -12.30 -4.83 -22.83
N ARG A 16 -12.27 -3.54 -23.14
CA ARG A 16 -11.05 -2.84 -23.57
C ARG A 16 -10.16 -2.74 -22.33
N ALA A 17 -8.93 -3.23 -22.41
CA ALA A 17 -7.93 -3.01 -21.37
C ALA A 17 -7.82 -1.50 -21.10
N THR A 18 -7.76 -1.11 -19.83
CA THR A 18 -7.59 0.28 -19.42
C THR A 18 -6.28 0.80 -19.99
N PRO A 19 -6.30 1.87 -20.80
CA PRO A 19 -5.10 2.38 -21.45
C PRO A 19 -4.11 2.90 -20.40
N PHE A 20 -2.82 2.65 -20.64
CA PHE A 20 -1.74 3.16 -19.79
C PHE A 20 -1.78 4.69 -19.77
N THR A 21 -1.89 5.27 -18.57
CA THR A 21 -1.90 6.73 -18.39
C THR A 21 -0.48 7.23 -18.26
N CYS A 22 -0.07 8.12 -19.17
CA CYS A 22 1.31 8.58 -19.25
C CYS A 22 1.69 9.49 -18.08
N PRO A 23 2.80 9.22 -17.37
CA PRO A 23 3.29 10.10 -16.31
C PRO A 23 3.96 11.36 -16.88
N SER A 24 4.66 11.24 -18.00
CA SER A 24 5.29 12.36 -18.71
C SER A 24 5.55 11.99 -20.18
N SER A 25 6.17 12.87 -20.97
CA SER A 25 6.59 12.54 -22.34
C SER A 25 7.80 11.60 -22.32
N GLY A 26 7.73 10.45 -23.00
CA GLY A 26 8.80 9.45 -22.98
C GLY A 26 8.32 8.05 -23.36
N ILE A 27 9.15 7.05 -23.11
CA ILE A 27 8.79 5.64 -23.29
C ILE A 27 8.89 4.97 -21.91
N PHE A 28 7.80 4.34 -21.49
CA PHE A 28 7.66 3.71 -20.18
C PHE A 28 7.28 2.25 -20.33
N CYS A 29 7.64 1.42 -19.36
CA CYS A 29 7.07 0.08 -19.27
C CYS A 29 5.61 0.18 -18.82
N SER A 30 4.70 -0.39 -19.61
CA SER A 30 3.29 -0.57 -19.23
C SER A 30 3.02 -1.96 -18.70
N SER A 31 3.85 -2.93 -19.07
CA SER A 31 3.91 -4.28 -18.50
C SER A 31 5.28 -4.89 -18.79
N CYS A 32 5.59 -6.03 -18.22
CA CYS A 32 6.79 -6.79 -18.55
C CYS A 32 6.91 -7.16 -20.03
N THR A 33 5.81 -7.17 -20.77
CA THR A 33 5.77 -7.53 -22.19
C THR A 33 5.42 -6.34 -23.09
N SER A 34 5.26 -5.12 -22.57
CA SER A 34 4.84 -3.98 -23.39
C SER A 34 5.40 -2.66 -22.88
N ILE A 35 5.73 -1.80 -23.84
CA ILE A 35 6.11 -0.41 -23.61
C ILE A 35 4.98 0.50 -24.05
N SER A 36 4.87 1.67 -23.44
CA SER A 36 3.96 2.73 -23.84
C SER A 36 4.74 3.97 -24.24
N MET A 37 4.45 4.47 -25.44
CA MET A 37 5.00 5.73 -25.93
C MET A 37 4.06 6.87 -25.55
N CYS A 38 4.60 7.84 -24.83
CA CYS A 38 3.84 8.92 -24.22
C CYS A 38 4.19 10.27 -24.84
N SER A 39 3.16 10.99 -25.29
CA SER A 39 3.31 12.34 -25.85
C SER A 39 3.25 13.44 -24.78
N GLY A 40 2.70 13.15 -23.60
CA GLY A 40 2.64 14.10 -22.49
C GLY A 40 2.03 13.49 -21.22
N PRO A 41 2.06 14.21 -20.09
CA PRO A 41 1.43 13.77 -18.86
C PRO A 41 -0.10 13.69 -19.01
N GLY A 42 -0.71 12.64 -18.49
CA GLY A 42 -2.16 12.41 -18.52
C GLY A 42 -2.73 11.98 -19.88
N THR A 43 -1.91 11.81 -20.92
CA THR A 43 -2.35 11.26 -22.21
C THR A 43 -2.40 9.74 -22.18
N GLU A 44 -3.22 9.13 -23.04
CA GLU A 44 -3.15 7.68 -23.29
C GLU A 44 -1.85 7.35 -24.04
N GLY A 45 -1.08 6.40 -23.50
CA GLY A 45 0.14 5.92 -24.14
C GLY A 45 -0.17 5.00 -25.31
N LEU A 46 0.61 5.13 -26.38
CA LEU A 46 0.60 4.16 -27.48
C LEU A 46 1.35 2.90 -27.04
N GLU A 47 0.61 1.83 -26.77
CA GLU A 47 1.17 0.56 -26.33
C GLU A 47 1.79 -0.23 -27.50
N VAL A 48 3.00 -0.73 -27.29
CA VAL A 48 3.76 -1.56 -28.23
C VAL A 48 4.22 -2.80 -27.48
N SER A 49 3.80 -3.97 -27.93
CA SER A 49 4.24 -5.23 -27.36
C SER A 49 5.68 -5.55 -27.75
N CYS A 50 6.47 -6.00 -26.77
CA CYS A 50 7.80 -6.52 -27.01
C CYS A 50 7.74 -7.81 -27.85
N LYS A 51 8.81 -8.10 -28.58
CA LYS A 51 8.90 -9.32 -29.40
C LYS A 51 9.07 -10.57 -28.52
N ASP A 52 8.94 -11.74 -29.14
CA ASP A 52 9.30 -13.01 -28.50
C ASP A 52 10.71 -12.95 -27.91
N ASN A 53 10.87 -13.42 -26.67
CA ASN A 53 12.11 -13.38 -25.89
C ASN A 53 12.62 -11.98 -25.50
N GLN A 54 11.77 -10.95 -25.59
CA GLN A 54 12.05 -9.61 -25.08
C GLN A 54 11.13 -9.23 -23.93
N LEU A 55 11.67 -8.47 -22.99
CA LEU A 55 10.98 -7.96 -21.82
C LEU A 55 11.22 -6.47 -21.67
N CYS A 56 10.23 -5.78 -21.10
CA CYS A 56 10.40 -4.39 -20.76
C CYS A 56 11.43 -4.24 -19.64
N GLY A 57 12.40 -3.38 -19.89
CA GLY A 57 13.44 -3.02 -18.93
C GLY A 57 13.64 -1.52 -18.91
N VAL A 58 14.27 -1.04 -17.83
CA VAL A 58 14.58 0.38 -17.63
C VAL A 58 16.09 0.55 -17.63
N SER A 59 16.58 1.49 -18.44
CA SER A 59 17.99 1.88 -18.46
C SER A 59 18.09 3.40 -18.37
N GLY A 60 18.50 3.90 -17.20
CA GLY A 60 18.50 5.33 -16.92
C GLY A 60 17.10 5.93 -17.00
N ASN A 61 16.87 6.81 -17.98
CA ASN A 61 15.63 7.60 -18.10
C ASN A 61 14.64 7.06 -19.15
N PHE A 62 14.91 5.91 -19.77
CA PHE A 62 14.03 5.35 -20.79
C PHE A 62 13.76 3.88 -20.57
N SER A 63 12.56 3.45 -20.94
CA SER A 63 12.17 2.05 -21.03
C SER A 63 12.31 1.55 -22.46
N SER A 64 12.70 0.29 -22.62
CA SER A 64 12.78 -0.38 -23.92
C SER A 64 12.55 -1.88 -23.77
N CYS A 65 12.35 -2.58 -24.88
CA CYS A 65 12.32 -4.03 -24.92
C CYS A 65 13.76 -4.55 -25.01
N TYR A 66 14.23 -5.17 -23.93
CA TYR A 66 15.54 -5.82 -23.84
C TYR A 66 15.39 -7.32 -24.00
N GLU A 67 16.49 -8.02 -24.29
CA GLU A 67 16.48 -9.49 -24.21
C GLU A 67 16.21 -9.95 -22.77
N LYS A 68 15.53 -11.09 -22.60
CA LYS A 68 15.20 -11.65 -21.28
C LYS A 68 16.42 -11.80 -20.36
N SER A 69 17.61 -12.06 -20.90
CA SER A 69 18.86 -12.22 -20.16
C SER A 69 19.53 -10.89 -19.78
N ALA A 70 19.05 -9.76 -20.28
CA ALA A 70 19.63 -8.47 -20.02
C ALA A 70 19.36 -8.02 -18.57
N PRO A 71 20.34 -7.43 -17.88
CA PRO A 71 20.17 -6.97 -16.50
C PRO A 71 19.08 -5.90 -16.37
N GLU A 72 18.87 -5.08 -17.40
CA GLU A 72 17.84 -4.05 -17.45
C GLU A 72 16.41 -4.63 -17.39
N ALA A 73 16.23 -5.87 -17.83
CA ALA A 73 14.97 -6.61 -17.78
C ALA A 73 14.83 -7.50 -16.54
N GLY A 74 15.78 -7.43 -15.59
CA GLY A 74 15.84 -8.33 -14.43
C GLY A 74 14.59 -8.33 -13.56
N SER A 75 13.86 -7.21 -13.49
CA SER A 75 12.60 -7.08 -12.75
C SER A 75 11.43 -7.85 -13.38
N CYS A 76 11.55 -8.23 -14.64
CA CYS A 76 10.54 -8.96 -15.42
C CYS A 76 10.99 -10.37 -15.82
N ALA A 77 12.26 -10.70 -15.59
CA ALA A 77 12.84 -11.99 -15.91
C ALA A 77 12.72 -12.93 -14.70
N CYS A 78 12.24 -14.15 -14.95
CA CYS A 78 12.24 -15.22 -13.96
C CYS A 78 13.67 -15.52 -13.48
N GLN A 79 13.95 -15.28 -12.20
CA GLN A 79 15.25 -15.60 -11.57
C GLN A 79 15.34 -17.06 -11.11
N VAL A 80 14.20 -17.72 -10.92
CA VAL A 80 14.08 -19.14 -10.50
C VAL A 80 13.36 -19.95 -11.57
N SER A 81 13.64 -21.26 -11.62
CA SER A 81 13.08 -22.19 -12.61
C SER A 81 11.59 -22.47 -12.40
N GLU A 82 10.96 -22.07 -11.29
CA GLU A 82 9.55 -22.36 -11.04
C GLU A 82 8.92 -21.32 -10.13
N GLY A 83 7.68 -20.90 -10.46
CA GLY A 83 6.90 -19.98 -9.65
C GLY A 83 6.18 -18.91 -10.46
N PHE A 84 5.75 -17.87 -9.77
CA PHE A 84 5.08 -16.73 -10.35
C PHE A 84 5.82 -15.44 -9.98
N LEU A 85 5.81 -14.50 -10.91
CA LEU A 85 6.36 -13.16 -10.74
C LEU A 85 5.23 -12.17 -10.99
N ALA A 86 4.92 -11.31 -10.02
CA ALA A 86 4.01 -10.20 -10.24
C ALA A 86 4.64 -9.22 -11.25
N ASP A 87 3.85 -8.69 -12.18
CA ASP A 87 4.33 -7.67 -13.10
C ASP A 87 4.53 -6.35 -12.32
N PRO A 88 5.75 -5.78 -12.32
CA PRO A 88 6.08 -4.59 -11.54
C PRO A 88 5.46 -3.31 -12.11
N TYR A 89 4.92 -3.35 -13.34
CA TYR A 89 4.34 -2.20 -14.03
C TYR A 89 2.82 -2.28 -14.16
N ASP A 90 2.25 -3.48 -14.15
CA ASP A 90 0.80 -3.71 -14.17
C ASP A 90 0.40 -4.75 -13.10
N PRO A 91 -0.16 -4.35 -11.95
CA PRO A 91 -0.47 -5.26 -10.86
C PRO A 91 -1.56 -6.29 -11.23
N ARG A 92 -2.26 -6.12 -12.35
CA ARG A 92 -3.23 -7.09 -12.87
C ARG A 92 -2.59 -8.19 -13.70
N LYS A 93 -1.30 -8.06 -14.02
CA LYS A 93 -0.53 -9.02 -14.81
C LYS A 93 0.48 -9.75 -13.94
N PHE A 94 0.81 -10.96 -14.38
CA PHE A 94 1.80 -11.79 -13.75
C PHE A 94 2.47 -12.69 -14.77
N VAL A 95 3.64 -13.20 -14.43
CA VAL A 95 4.45 -14.07 -15.27
C VAL A 95 4.57 -15.42 -14.60
N MET A 96 4.23 -16.48 -15.31
CA MET A 96 4.44 -17.86 -14.92
C MET A 96 5.84 -18.28 -15.37
N CYS A 97 6.68 -18.66 -14.41
CA CYS A 97 8.03 -19.15 -14.63
C CYS A 97 8.01 -20.67 -14.74
N LEU A 98 8.38 -21.19 -15.92
CA LEU A 98 8.33 -22.61 -16.22
C LEU A 98 9.70 -23.29 -15.99
N PRO A 99 9.74 -24.58 -15.62
CA PRO A 99 10.97 -25.34 -15.34
C PRO A 99 12.00 -25.39 -16.47
N ASP A 100 11.55 -25.21 -17.71
CA ASP A 100 12.39 -25.16 -18.90
C ASP A 100 13.05 -23.79 -19.11
N GLY A 101 12.84 -22.85 -18.18
CA GLY A 101 13.34 -21.48 -18.26
C GLY A 101 12.50 -20.59 -19.18
N SER A 102 11.40 -21.10 -19.76
CA SER A 102 10.44 -20.26 -20.48
C SER A 102 9.56 -19.48 -19.50
N GLN A 103 8.95 -18.40 -19.97
CA GLN A 103 8.04 -17.62 -19.15
C GLN A 103 6.81 -17.21 -19.94
N VAL A 104 5.65 -17.26 -19.31
CA VAL A 104 4.37 -16.96 -19.94
C VAL A 104 3.68 -15.86 -19.14
N SER A 105 3.34 -14.76 -19.79
CA SER A 105 2.60 -13.67 -19.15
C SER A 105 1.10 -13.95 -19.19
N SER A 106 0.41 -13.65 -18.10
CA SER A 106 -1.03 -13.78 -17.95
C SER A 106 -1.58 -12.61 -17.13
N SER A 107 -2.90 -12.51 -17.06
CA SER A 107 -3.58 -11.43 -16.34
C SER A 107 -4.72 -11.99 -15.50
N CYS A 108 -5.02 -11.32 -14.39
CA CYS A 108 -6.19 -11.60 -13.58
C CYS A 108 -7.49 -11.36 -14.36
N SER A 109 -8.47 -12.24 -14.15
CA SER A 109 -9.71 -12.27 -14.93
C SER A 109 -10.82 -11.41 -14.33
N GLY A 110 -10.81 -11.18 -13.01
CA GLY A 110 -11.77 -10.30 -12.36
C GLY A 110 -11.47 -8.82 -12.59
N GLU A 111 -12.53 -8.02 -12.58
CA GLU A 111 -12.41 -6.56 -12.66
C GLU A 111 -11.78 -6.02 -11.38
N GLY A 112 -10.68 -5.28 -11.52
CA GLY A 112 -9.95 -4.73 -10.39
C GLY A 112 -9.12 -5.74 -9.61
N GLU A 113 -9.05 -7.01 -10.03
CA GLU A 113 -8.16 -7.99 -9.39
C GLU A 113 -6.70 -7.73 -9.71
N VAL A 114 -5.85 -7.90 -8.69
CA VAL A 114 -4.40 -7.84 -8.75
C VAL A 114 -3.80 -9.19 -8.37
N PHE A 115 -2.59 -9.47 -8.84
CA PHE A 115 -1.90 -10.72 -8.57
C PHE A 115 -1.05 -10.65 -7.29
N ASP A 116 -1.27 -11.59 -6.37
CA ASP A 116 -0.41 -11.81 -5.21
C ASP A 116 0.60 -12.93 -5.51
N ALA A 117 1.87 -12.56 -5.61
CA ALA A 117 2.97 -13.51 -5.85
C ALA A 117 3.34 -14.35 -4.61
N VAL A 118 2.89 -13.96 -3.40
CA VAL A 118 3.09 -14.76 -2.18
C VAL A 118 2.03 -15.85 -2.10
N GLY A 119 0.76 -15.50 -2.31
CA GLY A 119 -0.38 -16.41 -2.32
C GLY A 119 -0.57 -17.17 -3.65
N ASN A 120 0.14 -16.78 -4.71
CA ASN A 120 -0.02 -17.28 -6.09
C ASN A 120 -1.48 -17.21 -6.58
N SER A 121 -2.15 -16.09 -6.31
CA SER A 121 -3.58 -15.94 -6.59
C SER A 121 -3.94 -14.53 -7.03
N CYS A 122 -4.94 -14.43 -7.92
CA CYS A 122 -5.61 -13.18 -8.23
C CYS A 122 -6.71 -12.90 -7.21
N GLY A 123 -6.81 -11.66 -6.75
CA GLY A 123 -7.85 -11.21 -5.84
C GLY A 123 -8.00 -9.69 -5.88
N LEU A 124 -9.06 -9.16 -5.27
CA LEU A 124 -9.17 -7.71 -5.11
C LEU A 124 -8.00 -7.20 -4.26
N PRO A 125 -7.41 -6.03 -4.58
CA PRO A 125 -6.34 -5.46 -3.80
C PRO A 125 -6.83 -5.27 -2.37
N THR A 126 -6.25 -6.03 -1.45
CA THR A 126 -6.31 -5.72 -0.03
C THR A 126 -5.16 -4.76 0.28
N THR A 127 -5.21 -4.05 1.40
CA THR A 127 -4.13 -3.16 1.91
C THR A 127 -2.74 -3.80 1.95
N THR A 128 -2.67 -5.12 1.77
CA THR A 128 -1.49 -5.98 1.73
C THR A 128 -0.78 -6.10 0.37
N THR A 129 -1.42 -5.79 -0.77
CA THR A 129 -0.90 -6.24 -2.09
C THR A 129 0.07 -5.26 -2.77
N THR A 130 0.35 -4.08 -2.21
CA THR A 130 1.27 -3.11 -2.85
C THR A 130 1.98 -2.22 -1.82
N ARG A 131 2.90 -2.78 -1.03
CA ARG A 131 3.85 -1.93 -0.30
C ARG A 131 5.24 -2.53 -0.37
N GLU A 132 6.21 -1.67 -0.67
CA GLU A 132 7.63 -1.92 -0.48
C GLU A 132 7.85 -2.55 0.91
N PRO A 133 8.66 -3.62 1.03
CA PRO A 133 8.79 -4.35 2.28
C PRO A 133 9.28 -3.42 3.40
N ILE A 134 8.52 -3.35 4.49
CA ILE A 134 8.88 -2.56 5.66
C ILE A 134 10.12 -3.21 6.28
N VAL A 135 11.22 -2.47 6.38
CA VAL A 135 12.43 -2.91 7.09
C VAL A 135 12.35 -2.42 8.52
N CYS A 136 12.63 -3.31 9.47
CA CYS A 136 12.49 -3.02 10.89
C CYS A 136 13.66 -2.20 11.43
N ASP A 137 13.38 -0.99 11.93
CA ASP A 137 14.37 -0.18 12.65
C ASP A 137 14.51 -0.61 14.12
N ASP A 138 13.44 -1.12 14.72
CA ASP A 138 13.37 -1.58 16.10
C ASP A 138 12.59 -2.90 16.24
N ILE A 139 12.80 -3.62 17.34
CA ILE A 139 12.10 -4.88 17.66
C ILE A 139 10.80 -4.55 18.38
N GLY A 140 9.67 -5.06 17.89
CA GLY A 140 8.37 -4.82 18.51
C GLY A 140 7.18 -4.96 17.58
N TYR A 141 6.05 -4.42 18.01
CA TYR A 141 4.82 -4.33 17.24
C TYR A 141 4.47 -2.86 17.03
N PHE A 142 4.26 -2.48 15.78
CA PHE A 142 4.11 -1.10 15.38
C PHE A 142 2.86 -0.93 14.54
N LYS A 143 2.17 0.19 14.76
CA LYS A 143 0.97 0.53 14.00
C LYS A 143 1.34 0.74 12.53
N LEU A 144 0.55 0.14 11.64
CA LEU A 144 0.59 0.43 10.21
C LEU A 144 -0.60 1.32 9.83
N THR A 145 -1.79 0.90 10.23
CA THR A 145 -3.04 1.63 10.13
C THR A 145 -3.86 1.38 11.40
N CYS A 146 -5.08 1.92 11.51
CA CYS A 146 -5.93 1.62 12.66
C CYS A 146 -6.45 0.18 12.68
N THR A 147 -6.46 -0.52 11.54
CA THR A 147 -6.91 -1.91 11.43
C THR A 147 -5.76 -2.86 11.12
N SER A 148 -4.50 -2.39 11.11
CA SER A 148 -3.36 -3.25 10.83
C SER A 148 -2.08 -2.78 11.51
N PHE A 149 -1.22 -3.75 11.82
CA PHE A 149 0.06 -3.52 12.48
C PHE A 149 1.12 -4.39 11.84
N TYR A 150 2.38 -4.12 12.13
CA TYR A 150 3.47 -4.99 11.73
C TYR A 150 4.32 -5.40 12.93
N ALA A 151 4.80 -6.65 12.90
CA ALA A 151 5.73 -7.16 13.87
C ALA A 151 7.14 -7.21 13.29
N CYS A 152 8.08 -6.73 14.08
CA CYS A 152 9.49 -6.72 13.79
C CYS A 152 10.22 -7.70 14.70
N PRO A 153 10.66 -8.86 14.17
CA PRO A 153 11.35 -9.87 14.97
C PRO A 153 12.79 -9.48 15.31
N ALA A 154 13.44 -8.73 14.42
CA ALA A 154 14.80 -8.24 14.57
C ALA A 154 14.99 -6.96 13.75
N THR A 155 15.96 -6.13 14.15
CA THR A 155 16.38 -4.96 13.39
C THR A 155 17.00 -5.39 12.05
N GLY A 156 16.61 -4.74 10.95
CA GLY A 156 17.10 -5.03 9.60
C GLY A 156 16.40 -6.18 8.87
N GLU A 157 15.47 -6.87 9.52
CA GLU A 157 14.65 -7.92 8.89
C GLU A 157 13.35 -7.33 8.33
N PRO A 158 12.72 -7.98 7.34
CA PRO A 158 11.41 -7.57 6.85
C PRO A 158 10.34 -7.75 7.92
N ALA A 159 9.49 -6.74 8.07
CA ALA A 159 8.36 -6.78 8.99
C ALA A 159 7.28 -7.74 8.50
N ARG A 160 6.59 -8.36 9.45
CA ARG A 160 5.39 -9.17 9.19
C ARG A 160 4.16 -8.34 9.45
N VAL A 161 3.33 -8.12 8.44
CA VAL A 161 2.08 -7.34 8.57
C VAL A 161 0.94 -8.24 9.03
N PHE A 162 0.11 -7.72 9.93
CA PHE A 162 -1.06 -8.35 10.50
C PHE A 162 -2.25 -7.41 10.39
N GLU A 163 -3.40 -7.95 10.01
CA GLU A 163 -4.68 -7.24 9.98
C GLU A 163 -5.50 -7.61 11.22
N CYS A 164 -6.18 -6.62 11.79
CA CYS A 164 -7.11 -6.82 12.90
C CYS A 164 -8.42 -7.46 12.43
N GLY A 165 -9.14 -8.11 13.34
CA GLY A 165 -10.46 -8.66 13.05
C GLY A 165 -11.47 -7.56 12.69
N ALA A 166 -12.59 -7.97 12.09
CA ALA A 166 -13.66 -7.02 11.75
C ALA A 166 -14.18 -6.29 13.01
N GLY A 167 -14.09 -4.95 13.02
CA GLY A 167 -14.49 -4.12 14.16
C GLY A 167 -13.43 -3.95 15.25
N GLU A 168 -12.24 -4.52 15.06
CA GLU A 168 -11.11 -4.34 15.95
C GLU A 168 -10.13 -3.29 15.43
N LEU A 169 -9.52 -2.56 16.34
CA LEU A 169 -8.54 -1.52 16.10
C LEU A 169 -7.24 -1.85 16.84
N TYR A 170 -6.10 -1.48 16.26
CA TYR A 170 -4.80 -1.72 16.87
C TYR A 170 -4.54 -0.74 18.03
N ASP A 171 -4.42 -1.28 19.24
CA ASP A 171 -4.03 -0.55 20.45
C ASP A 171 -2.51 -0.52 20.57
N GLU A 172 -1.91 0.65 20.35
CA GLU A 172 -0.45 0.86 20.44
C GLU A 172 0.09 0.69 21.86
N GLY A 173 -0.73 0.95 22.88
CA GLY A 173 -0.33 0.79 24.28
C GLY A 173 -0.30 -0.67 24.71
N ALA A 174 -1.24 -1.47 24.21
CA ALA A 174 -1.33 -2.90 24.49
C ALA A 174 -0.67 -3.79 23.44
N ALA A 175 -0.18 -3.22 22.33
CA ALA A 175 0.44 -3.90 21.20
C ALA A 175 -0.43 -5.05 20.64
N LYS A 176 -1.75 -4.83 20.55
CA LYS A 176 -2.72 -5.84 20.10
C LYS A 176 -3.94 -5.21 19.46
N CYS A 177 -4.65 -5.98 18.64
CA CYS A 177 -5.99 -5.60 18.21
C CYS A 177 -6.96 -5.74 19.39
N VAL A 178 -7.81 -4.72 19.56
CA VAL A 178 -8.88 -4.68 20.55
C VAL A 178 -10.17 -4.21 19.90
N PRO A 179 -11.35 -4.58 20.42
CA PRO A 179 -12.60 -3.95 20.00
C PRO A 179 -12.51 -2.43 20.06
N ALA A 180 -13.14 -1.72 19.13
CA ALA A 180 -13.08 -0.25 19.07
C ALA A 180 -13.49 0.44 20.39
N GLU A 181 -14.40 -0.18 21.15
CA GLU A 181 -14.84 0.28 22.49
C GLU A 181 -13.78 0.15 23.59
N ASP A 182 -12.83 -0.77 23.40
CA ASP A 182 -11.73 -1.04 24.31
C ASP A 182 -10.44 -0.31 23.93
N LEU A 183 -10.43 0.42 22.80
CA LEU A 183 -9.27 1.17 22.35
C LEU A 183 -8.91 2.23 23.38
N ARG A 184 -7.75 2.05 24.05
CA ARG A 184 -7.21 3.04 24.96
C ARG A 184 -6.01 3.68 24.28
N PRO A 185 -6.03 4.99 24.02
CA PRO A 185 -4.85 5.63 23.48
C PRO A 185 -3.73 5.54 24.52
N ARG A 186 -2.50 5.37 24.03
CA ARG A 186 -1.34 5.24 24.91
C ARG A 186 -1.24 6.50 25.78
N PRO A 187 -1.23 6.39 27.12
CA PRO A 187 -1.05 7.55 27.97
C PRO A 187 0.32 8.19 27.68
N PHE A 188 0.39 9.51 27.73
CA PHE A 188 1.65 10.22 27.57
C PHE A 188 2.64 9.80 28.66
N VAL A 189 3.87 9.48 28.28
CA VAL A 189 4.98 9.16 29.19
C VAL A 189 6.20 9.94 28.75
N CYS A 190 6.85 10.63 29.68
CA CYS A 190 8.09 11.33 29.40
C CYS A 190 9.20 10.35 29.01
N GLY A 191 9.90 10.67 27.93
CA GLY A 191 11.14 10.00 27.55
C GLY A 191 12.33 10.47 28.40
N CYS A 192 13.55 10.21 27.94
CA CYS A 192 14.77 10.65 28.63
C CYS A 192 15.08 12.14 28.43
N ASP A 193 14.40 12.80 27.50
CA ASP A 193 14.64 14.19 27.14
C ASP A 193 13.79 15.16 27.95
N ASP A 194 14.43 16.26 28.36
CA ASP A 194 13.76 17.38 29.01
C ASP A 194 13.20 18.34 27.96
N GLY A 195 11.97 18.82 28.16
CA GLY A 195 11.32 19.68 27.18
C GLY A 195 9.81 19.65 27.27
N ALA A 196 9.16 20.35 26.34
CA ALA A 196 7.71 20.29 26.18
C ALA A 196 7.36 19.40 25.00
N PHE A 197 6.39 18.51 25.19
CA PHE A 197 6.01 17.48 24.22
C PHE A 197 4.48 17.43 24.07
N PRO A 198 3.97 17.24 22.84
CA PRO A 198 2.53 17.13 22.63
C PRO A 198 1.96 15.91 23.34
N ASP A 199 0.72 16.03 23.82
CA ASP A 199 -0.03 14.90 24.34
C ASP A 199 -0.35 13.90 23.21
N THR A 200 -0.35 12.60 23.54
CA THR A 200 -0.54 11.49 22.58
C THR A 200 -1.99 11.26 22.19
N ILE A 201 -2.93 11.90 22.88
CA ILE A 201 -4.38 11.75 22.73
C ILE A 201 -4.98 13.04 22.16
N ASP A 202 -4.58 14.17 22.73
CA ASP A 202 -5.08 15.50 22.39
C ASP A 202 -3.91 16.45 22.13
N CYS A 203 -3.53 16.58 20.86
CA CYS A 203 -2.55 17.53 20.35
C CYS A 203 -2.79 19.03 20.68
N SER A 204 -3.98 19.40 21.20
CA SER A 204 -4.18 20.73 21.78
C SER A 204 -3.59 20.86 23.18
N HIS A 205 -3.18 19.75 23.80
CA HIS A 205 -2.47 19.68 25.08
C HIS A 205 -1.00 19.31 24.88
N PHE A 206 -0.17 19.73 25.84
CA PHE A 206 1.24 19.38 25.92
C PHE A 206 1.69 19.19 27.36
N HIS A 207 2.73 18.38 27.54
CA HIS A 207 3.33 18.04 28.82
C HIS A 207 4.74 18.61 28.89
N ILE A 208 5.16 19.03 30.08
CA ILE A 208 6.56 19.40 30.34
C ILE A 208 7.24 18.21 30.99
N CYS A 209 8.30 17.70 30.37
CA CYS A 209 9.13 16.65 30.91
C CYS A 209 10.40 17.22 31.52
N ALA A 210 10.73 16.75 32.73
CA ALA A 210 12.01 17.00 33.38
C ALA A 210 12.49 15.73 34.10
N SER A 211 13.73 15.31 33.84
CA SER A 211 14.36 14.12 34.40
C SER A 211 13.51 12.85 34.23
N GLY A 212 12.90 12.71 33.04
CA GLY A 212 12.05 11.56 32.72
C GLY A 212 10.68 11.54 33.39
N SER A 213 10.25 12.63 34.01
CA SER A 213 8.93 12.76 34.65
C SER A 213 8.18 13.98 34.15
N ALA A 214 6.85 13.86 34.04
CA ALA A 214 5.99 14.99 33.71
C ALA A 214 5.94 15.95 34.91
N VAL A 215 6.09 17.24 34.64
CA VAL A 215 6.06 18.32 35.62
C VAL A 215 4.69 18.95 35.62
N GLY A 216 3.88 18.62 36.62
CA GLY A 216 2.55 19.17 36.80
C GLY A 216 1.49 18.55 35.89
N GLU A 217 0.36 19.25 35.77
CA GLU A 217 -0.76 18.87 34.90
C GLU A 217 -0.48 19.27 33.43
N PRO A 218 -1.11 18.59 32.45
CA PRO A 218 -1.03 18.98 31.04
C PRO A 218 -1.49 20.43 30.82
N LEU A 219 -0.81 21.12 29.92
CA LEU A 219 -1.07 22.50 29.53
C LEU A 219 -1.81 22.53 28.19
N SER A 220 -2.81 23.39 28.06
CA SER A 220 -3.59 23.53 26.82
C SER A 220 -3.09 24.71 25.97
N CYS A 221 -3.05 24.51 24.66
CA CYS A 221 -2.88 25.55 23.67
C CYS A 221 -4.15 26.42 23.54
N PRO A 222 -4.04 27.66 23.03
CA PRO A 222 -5.19 28.48 22.68
C PRO A 222 -6.11 27.78 21.67
N GLU A 223 -7.38 28.18 21.61
CA GLU A 223 -8.32 27.60 20.62
C GLU A 223 -7.79 27.71 19.19
N GLY A 224 -7.94 26.63 18.41
CA GLY A 224 -7.44 26.53 17.04
C GLY A 224 -5.91 26.39 16.93
N HIS A 225 -5.22 26.05 18.03
CA HIS A 225 -3.77 25.83 18.04
C HIS A 225 -3.39 24.45 18.59
N VAL A 226 -2.28 23.93 18.09
CA VAL A 226 -1.66 22.65 18.50
C VAL A 226 -0.21 22.88 18.91
N PHE A 227 0.28 22.06 19.82
CA PHE A 227 1.67 22.19 20.29
C PHE A 227 2.66 21.63 19.28
N ASN A 228 3.65 22.43 18.85
CA ASN A 228 4.72 22.01 17.97
C ASN A 228 6.02 21.81 18.76
N SER A 229 6.47 20.56 18.89
CA SER A 229 7.67 20.19 19.66
C SER A 229 8.98 20.70 19.05
N GLU A 230 9.08 20.83 17.73
CA GLU A 230 10.28 21.37 17.06
C GLU A 230 10.48 22.85 17.36
N ARG A 231 9.37 23.58 17.51
CA ARG A 231 9.36 25.03 17.76
C ARG A 231 9.27 25.36 19.25
N GLY A 232 8.73 24.46 20.06
CA GLY A 232 8.53 24.65 21.50
C GLY A 232 7.37 25.58 21.86
N PHE A 233 6.42 25.84 20.95
CA PHE A 233 5.25 26.67 21.19
C PHE A 233 4.03 26.24 20.38
N CYS A 234 2.84 26.70 20.81
CA CYS A 234 1.58 26.45 20.12
C CYS A 234 1.50 27.21 18.79
N VAL A 235 1.16 26.50 17.72
CA VAL A 235 0.97 27.04 16.37
C VAL A 235 -0.46 26.82 15.92
N GLU A 236 -0.98 27.67 15.05
CA GLU A 236 -2.31 27.51 14.48
C GLU A 236 -2.40 26.14 13.76
N GLY A 237 -3.46 25.39 14.08
CA GLY A 237 -3.67 24.04 13.57
C GLY A 237 -4.86 23.37 14.23
N GLU A 238 -5.48 22.44 13.52
CA GLU A 238 -6.56 21.63 14.08
C GLU A 238 -5.99 20.35 14.68
N CYS A 239 -6.40 20.06 15.92
CA CYS A 239 -6.04 18.80 16.53
C CYS A 239 -6.88 17.69 15.91
N SER A 240 -6.31 16.90 15.01
CA SER A 240 -6.86 15.60 14.68
C SER A 240 -6.61 14.70 15.89
N ALA A 241 -7.61 14.53 16.75
CA ALA A 241 -7.60 13.48 17.77
C ALA A 241 -7.17 12.15 17.10
N ASN A 242 -6.44 11.29 17.83
CA ASN A 242 -5.86 10.05 17.29
C ASN A 242 -6.81 9.41 16.26
N GLU A 243 -6.34 9.27 15.02
CA GLU A 243 -7.14 8.81 13.88
C GLU A 243 -7.91 7.52 14.19
N CYS A 244 -7.36 6.67 15.06
CA CYS A 244 -8.03 5.43 15.48
C CYS A 244 -9.15 5.65 16.50
N LEU A 245 -9.07 6.68 17.34
CA LEU A 245 -10.18 7.08 18.22
C LEU A 245 -11.32 7.73 17.44
N GLU A 246 -11.00 8.53 16.43
CA GLU A 246 -12.02 9.07 15.51
C GLU A 246 -12.66 7.92 14.71
N ALA A 247 -11.87 6.97 14.20
CA ALA A 247 -12.40 5.75 13.57
C ALA A 247 -13.29 4.92 14.53
N ALA A 248 -12.91 4.80 15.80
CA ALA A 248 -13.72 4.13 16.83
C ALA A 248 -15.05 4.85 17.09
N ARG A 249 -15.08 6.20 17.06
CA ARG A 249 -16.29 7.01 17.25
C ARG A 249 -17.27 6.91 16.09
N ILE A 250 -16.77 6.70 14.86
CA ILE A 250 -17.58 6.55 13.65
C ILE A 250 -18.21 5.15 13.57
N TRP A 251 -17.58 4.13 14.17
CA TRP A 251 -18.11 2.77 14.26
C TRP A 251 -19.21 2.67 15.34
N ARG A 252 -20.37 3.30 15.10
CA ARG A 252 -21.57 3.06 15.93
C ARG A 252 -22.17 1.71 15.52
N PRO A 253 -22.22 0.68 16.39
CA PRO A 253 -23.12 -0.43 16.15
C PRO A 253 -24.54 0.14 16.05
N SER A 254 -25.25 -0.24 14.98
CA SER A 254 -26.67 0.06 14.84
C SER A 254 -27.39 -0.34 16.13
N GLU A 255 -27.99 0.63 16.81
CA GLU A 255 -28.91 0.36 17.92
C GLU A 255 -29.98 -0.62 17.38
N GLU A 256 -30.00 -1.84 17.92
CA GLU A 256 -31.06 -2.80 17.68
C GLU A 256 -32.39 -2.18 18.15
N PRO A 257 -33.42 -2.05 17.29
CA PRO A 257 -34.70 -1.57 17.74
C PRO A 257 -35.37 -2.67 18.58
N GLN A 258 -35.72 -2.31 19.81
CA GLN A 258 -36.60 -3.09 20.70
C GLN A 258 -38.00 -3.28 20.10
#